data_AF-A0A0F4NS84-F1
#
_entry.id   AF-A0A0F4NS84-F1
#
_cell.length_a   1.000
_cell.length_b   1.000
_cell.length_c   1.000
_cell.angle_alpha   90.00
_cell.angle_beta   90.00
_cell.angle_gamma   90.00
#
_symmetry.space_group_name_H-M   'P 1'
#
loop_
_entity.id
_entity.type
_entity.pdbx_description
1 polymer ?
#
loop_
_entity_poly.entity_id
_entity_poly.type
_entity_poly.pdbx_seq_one_letter_code
_entity_poly.pdbx_strand_id
1 'polypeptide(L)' 'MNITQLREDFYAHIRAIQACALPQTKPTLSLLTDEELRELEACWIALSVWKNQQD' A
#
# COMPACT_ATOMS: atom_id res chain seq x y z
N MET A 1 8.24 1.88 -15.82
CA MET A 1 7.57 1.32 -14.63
C MET A 1 6.13 0.97 -14.97
N ASN A 2 5.59 -0.16 -14.49
CA ASN A 2 4.22 -0.61 -14.81
C ASN A 2 3.28 -0.32 -13.61
N ILE A 3 2.26 0.52 -13.83
CA ILE A 3 1.30 0.94 -12.79
C ILE A 3 0.55 -0.26 -12.21
N THR A 4 0.22 -1.26 -13.03
CA THR A 4 -0.48 -2.47 -12.57
C THR A 4 0.38 -3.27 -11.59
N GLN A 5 1.70 -3.34 -11.83
CA GLN A 5 2.62 -4.02 -10.92
C GLN A 5 2.72 -3.28 -9.58
N LEU A 6 2.82 -1.94 -9.61
CA LEU A 6 2.87 -1.13 -8.39
C LEU A 6 1.62 -1.29 -7.51
N ARG A 7 0.45 -1.47 -8.15
CA ARG A 7 -0.80 -1.77 -7.44
C ARG A 7 -0.70 -3.11 -6.73
N GLU A 8 -0.31 -4.16 -7.44
CA GLU A 8 -0.17 -5.48 -6.84
C GLU A 8 0.84 -5.48 -5.68
N ASP A 9 1.97 -4.80 -5.87
CA ASP A 9 3.01 -4.65 -4.85
C ASP A 9 2.48 -3.90 -3.63
N PHE A 10 1.68 -2.84 -3.81
CA PHE A 10 1.03 -2.12 -2.73
C PHE A 10 0.14 -3.04 -1.90
N TYR A 11 -0.79 -3.78 -2.52
CA TYR A 11 -1.67 -4.70 -1.79
C TYR A 11 -0.91 -5.87 -1.16
N ALA A 12 0.17 -6.36 -1.79
CA ALA A 12 1.04 -7.37 -1.21
C ALA A 12 1.73 -6.83 0.07
N HIS A 13 2.20 -5.59 0.04
CA HIS A 13 2.82 -4.93 1.18
C HIS A 13 1.84 -4.74 2.35
N ILE A 14 0.61 -4.26 2.07
CA ILE A 14 -0.45 -4.12 3.07
C ILE A 14 -0.76 -5.47 3.73
N ARG A 15 -0.94 -6.54 2.92
CA ARG A 15 -1.20 -7.89 3.44
C ARG A 15 -0.05 -8.41 4.31
N ALA A 16 1.20 -8.17 3.92
CA ALA A 16 2.36 -8.57 4.71
C ALA A 16 2.39 -7.86 6.07
N ILE A 17 2.12 -6.54 6.10
CA ILE A 17 2.04 -5.78 7.36
C ILE A 17 0.93 -6.32 8.26
N GLN A 18 -0.24 -6.64 7.68
CA GLN A 18 -1.35 -7.21 8.44
C GLN A 18 -1.05 -8.62 8.95
N ALA A 19 -0.36 -9.45 8.17
CA ALA A 19 0.03 -10.81 8.57
C ALA A 19 1.12 -10.83 9.66
N CYS A 20 1.98 -9.81 9.71
CA CYS A 20 2.98 -9.64 10.75
C CYS A 20 2.43 -9.02 12.05
N ALA A 21 1.14 -8.65 12.10
CA ALA A 21 0.54 -8.10 13.31
C ALA A 21 0.50 -9.18 14.40
N LEU A 22 0.92 -8.81 15.62
CA LEU A 22 0.81 -9.70 16.78
C LEU A 22 -0.68 -10.11 16.96
N PRO A 23 -0.98 -11.33 17.41
CA PRO A 23 -2.34 -11.82 17.54
C PRO A 23 -3.29 -10.92 18.37
N GLN A 24 -2.73 -10.06 19.23
CA GLN A 24 -3.50 -9.14 20.07
C GLN A 24 -3.53 -7.69 19.57
N THR A 25 -2.88 -7.39 18.45
CA THR A 25 -2.88 -6.05 17.87
C THR A 25 -3.69 -6.07 16.59
N LYS A 26 -4.81 -5.34 16.56
CA LYS A 26 -5.49 -5.04 15.31
C LYS A 26 -4.60 -4.07 14.52
N PRO A 27 -4.02 -4.46 13.36
CA PRO A 27 -3.15 -3.56 12.62
C PRO A 27 -3.92 -2.30 12.23
N THR A 28 -3.32 -1.12 12.39
CA THR A 28 -3.99 0.17 12.14
C THR A 28 -4.54 0.27 10.71
N LEU A 29 -3.88 -0.38 9.75
CA LEU A 29 -4.34 -0.47 8.36
C LEU A 29 -5.66 -1.22 8.17
N SER A 30 -6.08 -2.07 9.12
CA SER A 30 -7.39 -2.73 9.09
C SER A 30 -8.56 -1.84 9.53
N LEU A 31 -8.27 -0.57 9.87
CA LEU A 31 -9.27 0.45 10.18
C LEU A 31 -9.62 1.30 8.96
N LEU A 32 -8.81 1.25 7.89
CA LEU A 32 -9.05 1.99 6.68
C LEU A 32 -10.26 1.40 5.94
N THR A 33 -11.14 2.29 5.49
CA THR A 33 -12.20 1.96 4.55
C THR A 33 -11.63 1.68 3.16
N ASP A 34 -12.41 1.06 2.28
CA ASP A 34 -12.00 0.80 0.89
C ASP A 34 -11.63 2.10 0.16
N GLU A 35 -12.30 3.21 0.46
CA GLU A 35 -12.02 4.52 -0.14
C GLU A 35 -10.66 5.07 0.32
N GLU A 36 -10.41 5.10 1.63
CA GLU A 36 -9.14 5.57 2.20
C GLU A 36 -7.96 4.70 1.72
N LEU A 37 -8.19 3.38 1.56
CA LEU A 37 -7.19 2.47 1.03
C LEU A 37 -6.85 2.78 -0.44
N ARG A 38 -7.85 3.21 -1.22
CA ARG A 38 -7.70 3.60 -2.63
C ARG A 38 -6.96 4.92 -2.78
N GLU A 39 -7.21 5.88 -1.90
CA GLU A 39 -6.43 7.12 -1.83
C GLU A 39 -4.97 6.82 -1.48
N LEU A 40 -4.73 5.93 -0.52
CA LEU A 40 -3.38 5.50 -0.13
C LEU A 40 -2.65 4.79 -1.28
N GLU A 41 -3.36 3.94 -2.03
CA GLU A 41 -2.85 3.31 -3.26
C GLU A 41 -2.42 4.36 -4.29
N ALA A 42 -3.27 5.37 -4.54
CA ALA A 42 -2.97 6.43 -5.49
C ALA A 42 -1.73 7.24 -5.09
N CYS A 43 -1.62 7.60 -3.80
CA CYS A 43 -0.44 8.26 -3.25
C CYS A 43 0.83 7.41 -3.38
N TRP A 44 0.75 6.10 -3.10
CA TRP A 44 1.88 5.18 -3.23
C TRP A 44 2.38 5.08 -4.67
N ILE A 45 1.48 4.95 -5.64
CA ILE A 45 1.82 4.92 -7.06
C ILE A 45 2.46 6.23 -7.49
N ALA A 46 1.86 7.37 -7.13
CA ALA A 46 2.37 8.69 -7.48
C ALA A 46 3.79 8.92 -6.93
N LEU A 47 4.02 8.54 -5.66
CA LEU A 47 5.33 8.61 -5.03
C LEU A 47 6.35 7.71 -5.73
N SER A 48 5.95 6.48 -6.07
CA SER A 48 6.83 5.52 -6.75
C SER A 48 7.22 6.03 -8.14
N VAL A 49 6.26 6.55 -8.91
CA VAL A 49 6.48 7.16 -10.23
C VAL A 49 7.40 8.36 -10.12
N TRP A 50 7.17 9.24 -9.15
CA TRP A 50 8.02 10.40 -8.93
C TRP A 50 9.46 10.02 -8.57
N LYS A 51 9.65 9.04 -7.68
CA LYS A 51 10.99 8.54 -7.33
C LYS A 51 11.73 8.00 -8.56
N ASN A 52 11.05 7.21 -9.38
CA ASN A 52 11.64 6.66 -10.60
C ASN A 52 11.92 7.71 -11.69
N GLN A 53 11.41 8.94 -11.56
CA GLN A 53 11.76 10.05 -12.46
C GLN A 53 12.96 10.88 -11.95
N GLN A 54 13.42 10.64 -10.72
CA GLN A 54 14.57 11.32 -10.11
C GLN A 54 15.88 10.53 -10.27
N ASP A 55 15.80 9.28 -10.78
CA ASP A 55 16.92 8.42 -11.20
C ASP A 55 17.15 8.51 -12.72
#